data_AF-H0F3K1-F1
#
_entry.id   AF-H0F3K1-F1
#
_cell.length_a   1.000
_cell.length_b   1.000
_cell.length_c   1.000
_cell.angle_alpha   90.00
_cell.angle_beta   90.00
_cell.angle_gamma   90.00
#
_symmetry.space_group_name_H-M   'P 1'
#
loop_
_entity.id
_entity.type
_entity.pdbx_description
1 polymer ?
#
loop_
_entity_poly.entity_id
_entity_poly.type
_entity_poly.pdbx_seq_one_letter_code
_entity_poly.pdbx_strand_id
1 'polypeptide(L)'
;MSWRFLFATLLIALGASAWGGIQLGDWLVAHAPVAAPAPGQDASASQQPVLDANGRPYVAQPPQPRIDGTLGVPDKPADREWQVSTVSLFDTVSDPAVQLSRERISPEQAREIAAASQVPLPAGTSDVSTLDLQVPGTSTAINGGVAAGGSYGTPQMVQAPPPPPNTAPAPGAAGWQDALKRELAQCATQGFFERPSCSWNARNKYCAPNRAWGTMAECPARPQ
;
A
#
# COMPACT_ATOMS: atom_id res chain seq x y z
N MET A 1 3.17 -46.91 -15.64
CA MET A 1 2.08 -46.43 -14.76
C MET A 1 1.21 -45.48 -15.56
N SER A 2 -0.11 -45.70 -15.60
CA SER A 2 -0.99 -44.87 -16.43
C SER A 2 -1.11 -43.45 -15.86
N TRP A 3 -1.01 -42.42 -16.70
CA TRP A 3 -1.21 -41.01 -16.34
C TRP A 3 -2.45 -40.77 -15.46
N ARG A 4 -3.55 -41.49 -15.73
CA ARG A 4 -4.81 -41.37 -14.96
C ARG A 4 -4.65 -41.73 -13.48
N PHE A 5 -3.81 -42.71 -13.17
CA PHE A 5 -3.51 -43.07 -11.78
C PHE A 5 -2.77 -41.94 -11.07
N LEU A 6 -1.85 -41.24 -11.75
CA LEU A 6 -1.13 -40.10 -11.18
C LEU A 6 -2.08 -38.94 -10.84
N PHE A 7 -3.04 -38.61 -11.74
CA PHE A 7 -4.04 -37.57 -11.46
C PHE A 7 -4.95 -37.94 -10.30
N ALA A 8 -5.42 -39.19 -10.27
CA ALA A 8 -6.30 -39.65 -9.20
C ALA A 8 -5.60 -39.58 -7.83
N THR A 9 -4.34 -40.03 -7.74
CA THR A 9 -3.59 -39.95 -6.48
C THR A 9 -3.31 -38.51 -6.06
N LEU A 10 -3.01 -37.63 -7.02
CA LEU A 10 -2.71 -36.23 -6.72
C LEU A 10 -3.96 -35.48 -6.22
N LEU A 11 -5.13 -35.72 -6.82
CA LEU A 11 -6.38 -35.12 -6.36
C LEU A 11 -6.79 -35.63 -4.97
N ILE A 12 -6.61 -36.93 -4.70
CA ILE A 12 -6.89 -37.50 -3.37
C ILE A 12 -5.95 -36.89 -2.32
N ALA A 13 -4.65 -36.80 -2.62
CA ALA A 13 -3.66 -36.20 -1.72
C ALA A 13 -3.96 -34.73 -1.44
N LEU A 14 -4.38 -33.96 -2.46
CA LEU A 14 -4.76 -32.56 -2.30
C LEU A 14 -6.01 -32.42 -1.43
N GLY A 15 -7.04 -33.23 -1.67
CA GLY A 15 -8.26 -33.23 -0.85
C GLY A 15 -7.98 -33.59 0.61
N ALA A 16 -7.19 -34.63 0.85
CA ALA A 16 -6.80 -35.05 2.19
C ALA A 16 -5.98 -33.98 2.92
N SER A 17 -5.07 -33.30 2.22
CA SER A 17 -4.24 -32.24 2.80
C SER A 17 -5.06 -31.01 3.19
N ALA A 18 -5.98 -30.58 2.30
CA ALA A 18 -6.86 -29.45 2.57
C ALA A 18 -7.80 -29.75 3.76
N TRP A 19 -8.40 -30.93 3.79
CA TRP A 19 -9.28 -31.35 4.89
C TRP A 19 -8.54 -31.44 6.23
N GLY A 20 -7.36 -32.06 6.22
CA GLY A 20 -6.51 -32.18 7.40
C GLY A 20 -6.06 -30.82 7.94
N GLY A 21 -5.71 -29.89 7.06
CA GLY A 21 -5.31 -28.53 7.44
C GLY A 21 -6.43 -27.75 8.14
N ILE A 22 -7.67 -27.86 7.66
CA ILE A 22 -8.83 -27.20 8.28
C ILE A 22 -9.09 -27.77 9.67
N GLN A 23 -9.15 -29.10 9.80
CA GLN A 23 -9.38 -29.77 11.09
C GLN A 23 -8.27 -29.47 12.11
N LEU A 24 -7.01 -29.45 11.66
CA LEU A 24 -5.89 -29.09 12.53
C LEU A 24 -5.94 -27.62 12.94
N GLY A 25 -6.34 -26.72 12.05
CA GLY A 25 -6.53 -25.30 12.35
C GLY A 25 -7.57 -25.10 13.45
N ASP A 26 -8.76 -25.70 13.30
CA ASP A 26 -9.82 -25.62 14.31
C ASP A 26 -9.37 -26.22 15.65
N TRP A 27 -8.63 -27.32 15.62
CA TRP A 27 -8.07 -27.93 16.82
C TRP A 27 -7.06 -27.01 17.53
N LEU A 28 -6.16 -26.36 16.78
CA LEU A 28 -5.17 -25.43 17.32
C LEU A 28 -5.82 -24.21 17.95
N VAL A 29 -6.88 -23.66 17.34
CA VAL A 29 -7.63 -22.54 17.91
C VAL A 29 -8.33 -22.95 19.20
N ALA A 30 -8.94 -24.14 19.22
CA ALA A 30 -9.61 -24.67 20.42
C ALA A 30 -8.64 -24.96 21.57
N HIS A 31 -7.38 -25.30 21.27
CA HIS A 31 -6.35 -25.62 22.26
C HIS A 31 -5.31 -24.51 22.44
N ALA A 32 -5.56 -23.32 21.88
CA ALA A 32 -4.66 -22.20 22.06
C ALA A 32 -4.67 -21.76 23.53
N PRO A 33 -3.49 -21.58 24.16
CA PRO A 33 -3.44 -21.05 25.52
C PRO A 33 -3.99 -19.62 25.53
N VAL A 34 -4.89 -19.34 26.47
CA VAL A 34 -5.39 -17.97 26.68
C VAL A 34 -4.23 -17.06 27.05
N ALA A 35 -4.17 -15.88 26.41
CA ALA A 35 -3.15 -14.89 26.72
C ALA A 35 -3.22 -14.54 28.21
N ALA A 36 -2.07 -14.55 28.89
CA ALA A 36 -2.02 -14.18 30.30
C ALA A 36 -2.58 -12.77 30.48
N PRO A 37 -3.48 -12.55 31.45
CA PRO A 37 -4.05 -11.24 31.66
C PRO A 37 -2.96 -10.25 32.05
N ALA A 38 -3.14 -8.98 31.66
CA ALA A 38 -2.25 -7.91 32.07
C ALA A 38 -2.20 -7.83 33.61
N PRO A 39 -1.07 -7.45 34.22
CA PRO A 39 -0.94 -7.36 35.67
C PRO A 39 -2.06 -6.49 36.27
N GLY A 40 -2.91 -7.07 37.12
CA GLY A 40 -4.05 -6.40 37.75
C GLY A 40 -5.43 -6.69 37.13
N GLN A 41 -5.54 -7.59 36.14
CA GLN A 41 -6.81 -8.04 35.59
C GLN A 41 -7.06 -9.53 35.86
N ASP A 42 -8.26 -9.87 36.36
CA ASP A 42 -8.70 -11.26 36.45
C ASP A 42 -8.98 -11.81 35.05
N ALA A 43 -8.57 -13.05 34.75
CA ALA A 43 -8.70 -13.67 33.42
C ALA A 43 -10.16 -13.76 32.91
N SER A 44 -11.15 -13.70 33.82
CA SER A 44 -12.58 -13.64 33.46
C SER A 44 -13.10 -12.22 33.24
N ALA A 45 -12.41 -11.20 33.77
CA ALA A 45 -12.78 -9.78 33.63
C ALA A 45 -12.32 -9.19 32.29
N SER A 46 -11.38 -9.84 31.58
CA SER A 46 -10.90 -9.40 30.27
C SER A 46 -11.96 -9.50 29.16
N GLN A 47 -12.99 -10.33 29.35
CA GLN A 47 -14.08 -10.54 28.37
C GLN A 47 -15.37 -9.78 28.70
N GLN A 48 -15.50 -9.23 29.90
CA GLN A 48 -16.70 -8.50 30.28
C GLN A 48 -16.38 -7.01 30.38
N PRO A 49 -17.07 -6.13 29.62
CA PRO A 49 -16.90 -4.70 29.78
C PRO A 49 -17.31 -4.32 31.21
N VAL A 50 -16.37 -3.81 32.00
CA VAL A 50 -16.68 -3.22 33.31
C VAL A 50 -17.64 -2.08 33.06
N LEU A 51 -18.82 -2.08 33.66
CA LEU A 51 -19.84 -1.05 33.44
C LEU A 51 -19.78 0.01 34.55
N ASP A 52 -20.06 1.27 34.22
CA ASP A 52 -20.28 2.34 35.20
C ASP A 52 -21.65 2.18 35.91
N ALA A 53 -21.92 3.07 36.86
CA ALA A 53 -23.21 3.11 37.57
C ALA A 53 -24.42 3.36 36.65
N ASN A 54 -24.20 3.81 35.41
CA ASN A 54 -25.21 4.05 34.38
C ASN A 54 -25.27 2.92 33.34
N GLY A 55 -24.58 1.79 33.56
CA GLY A 55 -24.57 0.64 32.67
C GLY A 55 -23.74 0.84 31.39
N ARG A 56 -22.89 1.88 31.32
CA ARG A 56 -22.02 2.15 30.15
C ARG A 56 -20.65 1.51 30.34
N PRO A 57 -20.00 1.00 29.28
CA PRO A 57 -18.65 0.47 29.37
C PRO A 57 -17.68 1.52 29.92
N TYR A 58 -16.98 1.15 30.98
CA TYR A 58 -16.07 1.96 31.76
C TYR A 58 -14.69 1.30 31.81
N VAL A 59 -13.66 2.11 31.61
CA VAL A 59 -12.26 1.71 31.79
C VAL A 59 -11.70 2.59 32.89
N ALA A 60 -11.18 1.98 33.96
CA ALA A 60 -10.53 2.70 35.04
C ALA A 60 -9.29 3.42 34.49
N GLN A 61 -9.33 4.75 34.44
CA GLN A 61 -8.18 5.56 34.05
C GLN A 61 -7.38 5.95 35.30
N PRO A 62 -6.03 5.85 35.27
CA PRO A 62 -5.20 6.31 36.37
C PRO A 62 -5.41 7.80 36.64
N PRO A 63 -5.35 8.25 37.91
CA PRO A 63 -5.48 9.66 38.23
C PRO A 63 -4.31 10.44 37.63
N GLN A 64 -4.63 11.47 36.85
CA GLN A 64 -3.64 12.34 36.22
C GLN A 64 -3.47 13.62 37.04
N PRO A 65 -2.29 14.25 37.02
CA PRO A 65 -2.12 15.59 37.55
C PRO A 65 -2.96 16.57 36.72
N ARG A 66 -3.97 17.19 37.35
CA ARG A 66 -4.80 18.21 36.74
C ARG A 66 -4.09 19.57 36.77
N ILE A 67 -4.62 20.52 35.99
CA ILE A 67 -4.10 21.89 35.91
C ILE A 67 -4.20 22.61 37.28
N ASP A 68 -5.12 22.17 38.15
CA ASP A 68 -5.29 22.65 39.52
C ASP A 68 -4.30 22.03 40.53
N GLY A 69 -3.41 21.13 40.08
CA GLY A 69 -2.42 20.44 40.94
C GLY A 69 -2.99 19.24 41.72
N THR A 70 -4.28 18.95 41.59
CA THR A 70 -4.90 17.76 42.20
C THR A 70 -4.72 16.53 41.32
N LEU A 71 -4.69 15.35 41.93
CA LEU A 71 -4.74 14.08 41.20
C LEU A 71 -6.20 13.71 40.95
N GLY A 72 -6.59 13.62 39.68
CA GLY A 72 -7.95 13.27 39.29
C GLY A 72 -8.06 12.84 37.84
N VAL A 73 -9.18 12.23 37.47
CA VAL A 73 -9.51 11.94 36.07
C VAL A 73 -10.13 13.21 35.47
N PRO A 74 -9.59 13.76 34.37
CA PRO A 74 -10.22 14.90 33.71
C PRO A 74 -11.66 14.58 33.28
N ASP A 75 -12.54 15.57 33.36
CA ASP A 75 -13.92 15.44 32.88
C ASP A 75 -13.92 15.11 31.37
N LYS A 76 -14.53 13.97 31.01
CA LYS A 76 -14.64 13.58 29.60
C LYS A 76 -15.54 14.62 28.90
N PRO A 77 -15.12 15.22 27.78
CA PRO A 77 -16.01 16.05 26.99
C PRO A 77 -17.22 15.22 26.56
N ALA A 78 -18.40 15.84 26.50
CA ALA A 78 -19.63 15.17 26.11
C ALA A 78 -19.43 14.39 24.80
N ASP A 79 -19.90 13.14 24.76
CA ASP A 79 -19.81 12.27 23.59
C ASP A 79 -20.46 12.98 22.40
N ARG A 80 -19.65 13.45 21.45
CA ARG A 80 -20.15 13.94 20.17
C ARG A 80 -20.42 12.73 19.30
N GLU A 81 -21.68 12.52 18.93
CA GLU A 81 -22.06 11.65 17.81
C GLU A 81 -21.51 12.29 16.54
N TRP A 82 -20.28 11.91 16.17
CA TRP A 82 -19.77 12.22 14.85
C TRP A 82 -20.51 11.32 13.86
N GLN A 83 -21.45 11.88 13.10
CA GLN A 83 -21.99 11.21 11.92
C GLN A 83 -21.01 11.42 10.77
N VAL A 84 -20.16 10.42 10.49
CA VAL A 84 -19.42 10.40 9.22
C VAL A 84 -20.41 10.01 8.13
N SER A 85 -20.76 10.98 7.29
CA SER A 85 -21.51 10.70 6.07
C SER A 85 -20.61 9.86 5.15
N THR A 86 -20.87 8.56 5.08
CA THR A 86 -20.19 7.64 4.17
C THR A 86 -20.76 7.81 2.76
N VAL A 87 -20.60 8.99 2.18
CA VAL A 87 -20.76 9.15 0.74
C VAL A 87 -19.56 8.47 0.09
N SER A 88 -19.84 7.35 -0.57
CA SER A 88 -18.85 6.68 -1.40
C SER A 88 -18.42 7.64 -2.50
N LEU A 89 -17.13 7.98 -2.56
CA LEU A 89 -16.55 8.75 -3.67
C LEU A 89 -16.84 8.11 -5.03
N PHE A 90 -17.20 6.82 -5.04
CA PHE A 90 -17.49 6.05 -6.24
C PHE A 90 -18.95 6.17 -6.73
N ASP A 91 -19.88 6.67 -5.91
CA ASP A 91 -21.26 6.93 -6.35
C ASP A 91 -21.37 8.27 -7.09
N THR A 92 -20.43 9.18 -6.84
CA THR A 92 -20.39 10.51 -7.45
C THR A 92 -19.46 10.62 -8.67
N VAL A 93 -18.63 9.61 -8.93
CA VAL A 93 -17.65 9.63 -10.03
C VAL A 93 -18.22 8.89 -11.24
N SER A 94 -18.75 9.67 -12.19
CA SER A 94 -19.24 9.18 -13.49
C SER A 94 -18.14 9.16 -14.57
N ASP A 95 -16.87 9.10 -14.17
CA ASP A 95 -15.77 9.04 -15.12
C ASP A 95 -15.77 7.66 -15.83
N PRO A 96 -15.89 7.62 -17.18
CA PRO A 96 -15.91 6.37 -17.93
C PRO A 96 -14.65 5.52 -17.70
N ALA A 97 -13.49 6.14 -17.44
CA ALA A 97 -12.25 5.40 -17.16
C ALA A 97 -12.35 4.57 -15.87
N VAL A 98 -13.09 5.05 -14.87
CA VAL A 98 -13.30 4.36 -13.60
C VAL A 98 -14.35 3.26 -13.74
N GLN A 99 -15.39 3.47 -14.55
CA GLN A 99 -16.44 2.47 -14.78
C GLN A 99 -15.94 1.24 -15.55
N LEU A 100 -15.00 1.41 -16.50
CA LEU A 100 -14.35 0.32 -17.24
C LEU A 100 -13.68 -0.73 -16.34
N SER A 101 -13.23 -0.33 -15.14
CA SER A 101 -12.54 -1.23 -14.21
C SER A 101 -13.49 -2.09 -13.36
N ARG A 102 -14.79 -1.76 -13.32
CA ARG A 102 -15.76 -2.40 -12.42
C ARG A 102 -16.81 -3.22 -13.15
N GLU A 103 -17.17 -2.86 -14.37
CA GLU A 103 -18.27 -3.49 -15.12
C GLU A 103 -17.75 -4.31 -16.31
N ARG A 104 -18.44 -5.42 -16.61
CA ARG A 104 -18.19 -6.16 -17.85
C ARG A 104 -18.87 -5.40 -18.99
N ILE A 105 -18.10 -4.60 -19.71
CA ILE A 105 -18.58 -3.88 -20.89
C ILE A 105 -18.75 -4.83 -22.08
N SER A 106 -19.75 -4.55 -22.92
CA SER A 106 -19.86 -5.20 -24.23
C SER A 106 -18.81 -4.64 -25.21
N PRO A 107 -18.39 -5.41 -26.22
CA PRO A 107 -17.44 -4.94 -27.23
C PRO A 107 -17.88 -3.65 -27.95
N GLU A 108 -19.18 -3.50 -28.18
CA GLU A 108 -19.80 -2.37 -28.83
C GLU A 108 -19.76 -1.12 -27.93
N GLN A 109 -20.07 -1.29 -26.65
CA GLN A 109 -19.96 -0.22 -25.65
C GLN A 109 -18.51 0.21 -25.44
N ALA A 110 -17.55 -0.71 -25.51
CA ALA A 110 -16.13 -0.39 -25.46
C ALA A 110 -15.69 0.49 -26.64
N ARG A 111 -16.22 0.24 -27.85
CA ARG A 111 -15.94 1.06 -29.04
C ARG A 111 -16.52 2.47 -28.93
N GLU A 112 -17.73 2.60 -28.37
CA GLU A 112 -18.36 3.89 -28.16
C GLU A 112 -17.62 4.72 -27.10
N ILE A 113 -17.20 4.11 -25.99
CA ILE A 113 -16.38 4.77 -24.95
C ILE A 113 -15.02 5.19 -25.50
N ALA A 114 -14.37 4.34 -26.30
CA ALA A 114 -13.11 4.67 -26.97
C ALA A 114 -13.28 5.84 -27.94
N ALA A 115 -14.37 5.88 -28.71
CA ALA A 115 -14.67 6.99 -29.62
C ALA A 115 -15.02 8.30 -28.89
N ALA A 116 -15.65 8.21 -27.71
CA ALA A 116 -15.98 9.36 -26.87
C ALA A 116 -14.77 9.85 -26.03
N SER A 117 -13.72 9.05 -25.92
CA SER A 117 -12.52 9.41 -25.16
C SER A 117 -11.67 10.42 -25.93
N GLN A 118 -11.51 11.62 -25.37
CA GLN A 118 -10.67 12.68 -25.95
C GLN A 118 -9.16 12.48 -25.68
N VAL A 119 -8.77 11.32 -25.15
CA VAL A 119 -7.39 11.00 -24.81
C VAL A 119 -6.69 10.55 -26.09
N PRO A 120 -5.69 11.30 -26.60
CA PRO A 120 -4.94 10.87 -27.77
C PRO A 120 -4.27 9.54 -27.46
N LEU A 121 -4.40 8.57 -28.36
CA LEU A 121 -3.56 7.37 -28.31
C LEU A 121 -2.10 7.83 -28.30
N PRO A 122 -1.24 7.27 -27.41
CA PRO A 122 0.19 7.51 -27.51
C PRO A 122 0.62 7.15 -28.94
N ALA A 123 1.37 8.04 -29.58
CA ALA A 123 1.88 7.88 -30.95
C ALA A 123 3.41 7.80 -30.91
N GLY A 124 3.92 6.99 -29.97
CA GLY A 124 5.35 6.87 -29.69
C GLY A 124 5.90 5.54 -30.20
N THR A 125 7.20 5.48 -30.47
CA THR A 125 7.91 4.29 -30.97
C THR A 125 7.95 3.10 -29.99
N SER A 126 7.12 3.10 -28.95
CA SER A 126 6.97 2.03 -27.96
C SER A 126 5.59 1.35 -28.00
N ASP A 127 4.79 1.62 -29.03
CA ASP A 127 3.47 1.01 -29.21
C ASP A 127 3.54 -0.46 -29.67
N VAL A 128 2.84 -1.32 -28.90
CA VAL A 128 2.28 -2.62 -29.30
C VAL A 128 3.25 -3.63 -29.94
N SER A 129 4.38 -3.94 -29.28
CA SER A 129 5.12 -5.20 -29.56
C SER A 129 4.74 -6.36 -28.63
N THR A 130 3.71 -6.20 -27.78
CA THR A 130 3.28 -7.25 -26.83
C THR A 130 1.83 -7.72 -27.02
N LEU A 131 1.19 -7.37 -28.14
CA LEU A 131 -0.06 -7.99 -28.55
C LEU A 131 0.06 -8.62 -29.94
N ASP A 132 1.20 -9.25 -30.21
CA ASP A 132 1.29 -10.22 -31.28
C ASP A 132 0.75 -11.55 -30.72
N LEU A 133 -0.45 -11.91 -31.20
CA LEU A 133 -1.03 -13.23 -31.04
C LEU A 133 -0.06 -14.23 -31.70
N GLN A 134 0.85 -14.79 -30.90
CA GLN A 134 1.86 -15.76 -31.31
C GLN A 134 1.25 -16.91 -32.12
N VAL A 135 1.23 -16.75 -33.44
CA VAL A 135 1.13 -17.85 -34.39
C VAL A 135 2.53 -18.45 -34.49
N PRO A 136 2.70 -19.78 -34.30
CA PRO A 136 4.02 -20.36 -34.22
C PRO A 136 4.62 -20.52 -35.61
N GLY A 137 5.69 -19.77 -35.88
CA GLY A 137 6.69 -20.12 -36.88
C GLY A 137 7.00 -19.02 -37.89
N THR A 138 7.90 -18.10 -37.52
CA THR A 138 8.99 -17.60 -38.39
C THR A 138 9.89 -16.66 -37.58
N SER A 139 11.10 -17.13 -37.31
CA SER A 139 12.15 -16.40 -36.60
C SER A 139 12.89 -15.43 -37.54
N THR A 140 13.22 -14.23 -37.09
CA THR A 140 14.39 -13.48 -37.60
C THR A 140 15.07 -12.66 -36.48
N ALA A 141 16.15 -13.26 -35.97
CA ALA A 141 17.43 -12.68 -35.54
C ALA A 141 17.46 -11.48 -34.55
N ILE A 142 17.68 -11.83 -33.28
CA ILE A 142 18.38 -11.03 -32.27
C ILE A 142 19.86 -11.41 -32.29
N ASN A 143 20.73 -10.45 -32.57
CA ASN A 143 22.19 -10.55 -32.49
C ASN A 143 22.67 -9.20 -31.94
N GLY A 144 23.44 -9.09 -30.86
CA GLY A 144 24.07 -10.06 -29.99
C GLY A 144 24.65 -9.34 -28.77
N GLY A 145 25.10 -10.12 -27.79
CA GLY A 145 25.80 -9.58 -26.61
C GLY A 145 25.69 -10.45 -25.37
N VAL A 146 26.07 -11.73 -25.49
CA VAL A 146 26.28 -12.64 -24.36
C VAL A 146 27.61 -12.35 -23.68
N ALA A 147 27.60 -12.19 -22.36
CA ALA A 147 28.74 -12.48 -21.50
C ALA A 147 28.28 -13.45 -20.41
N ALA A 148 28.94 -14.61 -20.40
CA ALA A 148 28.65 -15.81 -19.64
C ALA A 148 29.11 -15.75 -18.17
N GLY A 149 28.54 -16.62 -17.34
CA GLY A 149 29.12 -17.01 -16.05
C GLY A 149 28.08 -17.48 -15.03
N GLY A 150 27.78 -18.78 -15.00
CA GLY A 150 26.89 -19.36 -14.00
C GLY A 150 27.56 -19.58 -12.65
N SER A 151 26.78 -19.55 -11.56
CA SER A 151 27.01 -20.33 -10.35
C SER A 151 25.77 -20.30 -9.45
N TYR A 152 25.30 -21.48 -9.04
CA TYR A 152 24.33 -21.65 -7.96
C TYR A 152 25.08 -21.54 -6.62
N GLY A 153 24.71 -20.57 -5.78
CA GLY A 153 25.24 -20.43 -4.42
C GLY A 153 24.48 -19.36 -3.63
N THR A 154 23.83 -19.81 -2.54
CA THR A 154 23.42 -19.11 -1.30
C THR A 154 22.93 -17.65 -1.32
N PRO A 155 21.92 -17.28 -0.51
CA PRO A 155 21.47 -15.89 -0.40
C PRO A 155 22.56 -15.04 0.28
N GLN A 156 23.39 -14.36 -0.51
CA GLN A 156 24.19 -13.26 -0.02
C GLN A 156 23.26 -12.09 0.24
N MET A 157 23.31 -11.62 1.48
CA MET A 157 22.74 -10.36 1.95
C MET A 157 23.19 -9.25 0.99
N VAL A 158 22.26 -8.72 0.20
CA VAL A 158 22.53 -7.57 -0.68
C VAL A 158 22.80 -6.40 0.23
N GLN A 159 24.08 -6.09 0.37
CA GLN A 159 24.57 -4.89 1.02
C GLN A 159 23.95 -3.70 0.27
N ALA A 160 23.17 -2.90 0.99
CA ALA A 160 22.54 -1.70 0.45
C ALA A 160 23.62 -0.85 -0.26
N PRO A 161 23.32 -0.29 -1.45
CA PRO A 161 24.20 0.70 -2.06
C PRO A 161 24.51 1.79 -1.04
N PRO A 162 25.76 2.30 -0.97
CA PRO A 162 26.08 3.40 -0.07
C PRO A 162 25.10 4.55 -0.35
N PRO A 163 24.56 5.21 0.70
CA PRO A 163 23.67 6.34 0.49
C PRO A 163 24.39 7.36 -0.41
N PRO A 164 23.71 7.93 -1.42
CA PRO A 164 24.29 9.03 -2.18
C PRO A 164 24.74 10.10 -1.17
N PRO A 165 25.89 10.75 -1.40
CA PRO A 165 26.38 11.77 -0.49
C PRO A 165 25.25 12.78 -0.24
N ASN A 166 24.93 12.98 1.04
CA ASN A 166 23.99 14.00 1.50
C ASN A 166 24.57 15.39 1.20
N THR A 167 24.60 15.78 -0.07
CA THR A 167 24.76 17.16 -0.50
C THR A 167 23.39 17.82 -0.44
N ALA A 168 22.79 17.87 0.76
CA ALA A 168 21.76 18.85 1.01
C ALA A 168 22.42 20.23 0.86
N PRO A 169 21.97 21.09 -0.06
CA PRO A 169 22.49 22.44 -0.14
C PRO A 169 22.26 23.14 1.19
N ALA A 170 23.20 24.01 1.58
CA ALA A 170 23.02 24.86 2.74
C ALA A 170 21.67 25.63 2.63
N PRO A 171 20.99 25.90 3.77
CA PRO A 171 19.78 26.71 3.78
C PRO A 171 20.04 28.05 3.05
N GLY A 172 19.25 28.37 2.02
CA GLY A 172 19.40 29.59 1.22
C GLY A 172 20.41 29.51 0.07
N ALA A 173 20.94 28.34 -0.28
CA ALA A 173 21.85 28.20 -1.42
C ALA A 173 21.18 28.61 -2.75
N ALA A 174 21.72 29.62 -3.43
CA ALA A 174 21.22 30.04 -4.75
C ALA A 174 21.18 28.83 -5.72
N GLY A 175 20.04 28.62 -6.39
CA GLY A 175 19.84 27.50 -7.33
C GLY A 175 19.31 26.20 -6.71
N TRP A 176 18.92 26.18 -5.42
CA TRP A 176 18.27 25.01 -4.80
C TRP A 176 16.97 24.59 -5.52
N GLN A 177 16.29 25.53 -6.16
CA GLN A 177 15.05 25.31 -6.91
C GLN A 177 15.30 24.44 -8.15
N ASP A 178 16.40 24.69 -8.87
CA ASP A 178 16.79 23.89 -10.03
C ASP A 178 17.30 22.49 -9.62
N ALA A 179 17.91 22.38 -8.44
CA ALA A 179 18.23 21.08 -7.85
C ALA A 179 16.94 20.28 -7.52
N LEU A 180 15.94 20.92 -6.90
CA LEU A 180 14.64 20.32 -6.62
C LEU A 180 13.93 19.87 -7.91
N LYS A 181 13.88 20.70 -8.94
CA LYS A 181 13.25 20.36 -10.23
C LYS A 181 13.91 19.15 -10.88
N ARG A 182 15.25 19.05 -10.85
CA ARG A 182 15.98 17.89 -11.37
C ARG A 182 15.68 16.63 -10.57
N GLU A 183 15.64 16.71 -9.25
CA GLU A 183 15.34 15.56 -8.39
C GLU A 183 13.88 15.10 -8.57
N LEU A 184 12.93 16.02 -8.73
CA LEU A 184 11.54 15.70 -9.07
C LEU A 184 11.40 15.04 -10.46
N ALA A 185 12.19 15.46 -11.44
CA ALA A 185 12.24 14.82 -12.76
C ALA A 185 12.79 13.38 -12.68
N GLN A 186 13.79 13.14 -11.84
CA GLN A 186 14.30 11.79 -11.55
C GLN A 186 13.27 10.94 -10.80
N CYS A 187 12.53 11.54 -9.86
CA CYS A 187 11.43 10.84 -9.23
C CYS A 187 10.36 10.46 -10.25
N ALA A 188 10.10 11.29 -11.27
CA ALA A 188 9.10 11.00 -12.29
C ALA A 188 9.40 9.76 -13.15
N THR A 189 10.66 9.32 -13.24
CA THR A 189 11.05 8.09 -13.95
C THR A 189 10.91 6.83 -13.10
N GLN A 190 10.57 6.97 -11.81
CA GLN A 190 10.33 5.84 -10.91
C GLN A 190 8.94 5.23 -11.15
N GLY A 191 8.74 4.02 -10.62
CA GLY A 191 7.43 3.36 -10.63
C GLY A 191 6.35 4.16 -9.91
N PHE A 192 5.10 3.86 -10.22
CA PHE A 192 3.93 4.58 -9.70
C PHE A 192 3.89 4.63 -8.16
N PHE A 193 4.35 3.59 -7.48
CA PHE A 193 4.31 3.48 -6.02
C PHE A 193 5.49 4.19 -5.34
N GLU A 194 6.63 4.30 -6.01
CA GLU A 194 7.85 4.94 -5.51
C GLU A 194 7.86 6.45 -5.77
N ARG A 195 7.10 6.91 -6.78
CA ARG A 195 6.97 8.33 -7.15
C ARG A 195 6.51 9.24 -5.98
N PRO A 196 5.44 8.91 -5.22
CA PRO A 196 4.99 9.74 -4.11
C PRO A 196 6.04 9.85 -3.00
N SER A 197 6.68 8.76 -2.62
CA SER A 197 7.69 8.75 -1.56
C SER A 197 8.97 9.49 -1.99
N CYS A 198 9.43 9.29 -3.23
CA CYS A 198 10.57 10.00 -3.81
C CYS A 198 10.34 11.51 -3.86
N SER A 199 9.19 11.93 -4.44
CA SER A 199 8.86 13.35 -4.56
C SER A 199 8.65 14.03 -3.21
N TRP A 200 8.09 13.31 -2.23
CA TRP A 200 7.96 13.79 -0.86
C TRP A 200 9.32 13.98 -0.18
N ASN A 201 10.23 13.01 -0.31
CA ASN A 201 11.57 13.10 0.26
C ASN A 201 12.37 14.27 -0.33
N ALA A 202 12.34 14.41 -1.66
CA ALA A 202 12.97 15.54 -2.36
C ALA A 202 12.42 16.89 -1.85
N ARG A 203 11.09 17.02 -1.72
CA ARG A 203 10.48 18.24 -1.16
C ARG A 203 10.87 18.47 0.30
N ASN A 204 10.95 17.43 1.13
CA ASN A 204 11.42 17.59 2.51
C ASN A 204 12.89 18.07 2.55
N LYS A 205 13.74 17.57 1.66
CA LYS A 205 15.14 17.95 1.55
C LYS A 205 15.35 19.40 1.12
N TYR A 206 14.51 19.94 0.22
CA TYR A 206 14.67 21.30 -0.30
C TYR A 206 13.67 22.33 0.24
N CYS A 207 12.39 21.99 0.33
CA CYS A 207 11.34 22.92 0.78
C CYS A 207 11.40 23.17 2.30
N ALA A 208 11.75 22.16 3.12
CA ALA A 208 11.78 22.34 4.58
C ALA A 208 12.90 23.26 5.06
N PRO A 209 14.17 23.13 4.62
CA PRO A 209 15.24 24.04 5.03
C PRO A 209 15.05 25.47 4.51
N ASN A 210 14.43 25.63 3.34
CA ASN A 210 14.22 26.92 2.69
C ASN A 210 12.86 27.58 3.03
N ARG A 211 12.07 26.99 3.94
CA ARG A 211 10.73 27.46 4.34
C ARG A 211 9.80 27.76 3.14
N ALA A 212 9.89 26.94 2.10
CA ALA A 212 9.21 27.17 0.83
C ALA A 212 7.86 26.44 0.72
N TRP A 213 7.41 25.79 1.78
CA TRP A 213 6.12 25.10 1.80
C TRP A 213 4.96 26.10 1.61
N GLY A 214 4.15 25.89 0.58
CA GLY A 214 3.01 26.74 0.24
C GLY A 214 3.37 28.04 -0.50
N THR A 215 4.64 28.27 -0.84
CA THR A 215 5.07 29.50 -1.53
C THR A 215 5.25 29.34 -3.03
N MET A 216 5.34 28.10 -3.53
CA MET A 216 5.63 27.78 -4.94
C MET A 216 5.00 26.45 -5.36
N ALA A 217 4.82 26.24 -6.66
CA ALA A 217 4.12 25.08 -7.21
C ALA A 217 4.79 23.74 -6.87
N GLU A 218 6.11 23.72 -6.80
CA GLU A 218 6.89 22.52 -6.47
C GLU A 218 6.85 22.16 -4.98
N CYS A 219 6.41 23.06 -4.10
CA CYS A 219 6.29 22.86 -2.65
C CYS A 219 4.84 23.18 -2.18
N PRO A 220 3.88 22.24 -2.34
CA PRO A 220 2.48 22.48 -1.96
C PRO A 220 2.30 22.65 -0.45
N ALA A 221 1.22 23.32 -0.01
CA ALA A 221 0.91 23.44 1.41
C ALA A 221 0.74 22.06 2.06
N ARG A 222 1.32 21.86 3.25
CA ARG A 222 1.16 20.60 3.98
C ARG A 222 -0.27 20.49 4.53
N PRO A 223 -0.96 19.35 4.34
CA PRO A 223 -2.20 19.10 5.05
C PRO A 223 -1.91 19.08 6.56
N GLN A 224 -2.77 19.77 7.32
CA GLN A 224 -2.71 19.85 8.79
C GLN A 224 -3.15 18.53 9.41
#